data_AF-A0A9D2JYK4-F1
#
_entry.id   AF-A0A9D2JYK4-F1
#
_cell.length_a   1.000
_cell.length_b   1.000
_cell.length_c   1.000
_cell.angle_alpha   90.00
_cell.angle_beta   90.00
_cell.angle_gamma   90.00
#
_symmetry.space_group_name_H-M   'P 1'
#
loop_
_entity.id
_entity.type
_entity.pdbx_description
1 polymer ?
#
loop_
_entity_poly.entity_id
_entity_poly.type
_entity_poly.pdbx_seq_one_letter_code
_entity_poly.pdbx_strand_id
1 'polypeptide(L)' 'PIVAITDTNCDPDLIDHVIPGNDDAIRAIKLISSVIANAVIEANQGETFDAAPAAEEAAPAEAAEPAAEAPVQE' A
#
# COMPACT_ATOMS: atom_id res chain seq x y z
N PRO A 1 0.08 21.84 -9.09
CA PRO A 1 1.43 21.25 -9.10
C PRO A 1 1.31 19.72 -9.09
N ILE A 2 2.13 19.03 -9.87
CA ILE A 2 2.18 17.58 -10.03
C ILE A 2 3.33 17.05 -9.18
N VAL A 3 3.01 16.14 -8.26
CA VAL A 3 3.97 15.40 -7.45
C VAL A 3 3.83 13.93 -7.80
N ALA A 4 4.94 13.25 -8.10
CA ALA A 4 4.91 11.85 -8.49
C ALA A 4 6.11 11.07 -7.95
N ILE A 5 5.89 9.78 -7.70
CA ILE A 5 6.96 8.81 -7.43
C ILE A 5 7.48 8.34 -8.79
N THR A 6 8.79 8.35 -8.99
CA THR A 6 9.41 7.92 -10.24
C THR A 6 10.52 6.91 -9.96
N ASP A 7 10.49 5.78 -10.67
CA ASP A 7 11.61 4.83 -10.74
C ASP A 7 12.38 5.01 -12.07
N THR A 8 13.39 4.17 -12.29
CA THR A 8 14.31 4.15 -13.44
C THR A 8 13.66 4.04 -14.81
N ASN A 9 12.38 3.65 -14.88
CA ASN A 9 11.60 3.47 -16.10
C ASN A 9 10.58 4.60 -16.36
N CYS A 10 10.44 5.56 -15.45
CA CYS A 10 9.46 6.64 -15.55
C CYS A 10 10.12 7.94 -16.05
N ASP A 11 9.44 8.67 -16.92
CA ASP A 11 9.92 9.95 -17.48
C ASP A 11 9.46 11.13 -16.60
N PRO A 12 10.39 11.88 -15.96
CA PRO A 12 10.05 12.96 -15.05
C PRO A 12 9.73 14.31 -15.71
N ASP A 13 9.80 14.43 -17.05
CA ASP A 13 9.73 15.72 -17.76
C ASP A 13 8.45 16.53 -17.50
N LEU A 14 7.35 15.86 -17.15
CA LEU A 14 6.03 16.49 -16.91
C LEU A 14 5.71 16.67 -15.42
N ILE A 15 6.65 16.41 -14.51
CA ILE A 15 6.43 16.38 -13.06
C ILE A 15 7.08 17.60 -12.40
N ASP A 16 6.31 18.37 -11.63
CA ASP A 16 6.81 19.57 -10.93
C ASP A 16 7.70 19.20 -9.73
N HIS A 17 7.35 18.11 -9.03
CA HIS A 17 8.08 17.60 -7.86
C HIS A 17 8.25 16.08 -7.92
N VAL A 18 9.49 15.65 -8.16
CA VAL A 18 9.85 14.25 -8.35
C VAL A 18 10.27 13.61 -7.02
N ILE A 19 9.67 12.46 -6.69
CA ILE A 19 10.06 11.61 -5.56
C ILE A 19 10.75 10.36 -6.12
N PRO A 20 12.07 10.23 -6.02
CA PRO A 20 12.75 9.02 -6.49
C PRO A 20 12.39 7.83 -5.59
N GLY A 21 11.92 6.73 -6.18
CA GLY A 21 11.54 5.54 -5.44
C GLY A 21 10.95 4.45 -6.32
N ASN A 22 10.80 3.26 -5.74
CA ASN A 22 10.17 2.12 -6.40
C ASN A 22 8.65 2.26 -6.34
N ASP A 23 8.03 2.59 -7.47
CA ASP A 23 6.58 2.73 -7.63
C ASP A 23 5.85 1.40 -7.86
N ASP A 24 6.56 0.32 -8.20
CA ASP A 24 5.97 -1.02 -8.36
C ASP A 24 5.67 -1.70 -7.01
N ALA A 25 6.37 -1.31 -5.94
CA ALA A 25 6.26 -1.98 -4.64
C ALA A 25 5.11 -1.44 -3.79
N ILE A 26 4.11 -2.29 -3.50
CA ILE A 26 2.98 -1.95 -2.63
C ILE A 26 3.40 -1.39 -1.26
N ARG A 27 4.50 -1.90 -0.68
CA ARG A 27 5.04 -1.42 0.59
C ARG A 27 5.59 0.00 0.48
N ALA A 28 6.26 0.31 -0.62
CA ALA A 28 6.81 1.64 -0.88
C ALA A 28 5.69 2.66 -1.11
N ILE A 29 4.70 2.32 -1.94
CA ILE A 29 3.51 3.16 -2.15
C ILE A 29 2.80 3.44 -0.82
N LYS A 30 2.52 2.40 -0.03
CA LYS A 30 1.85 2.55 1.28
C LYS A 30 2.65 3.44 2.24
N LEU A 31 3.96 3.28 2.28
CA LEU A 31 4.83 4.10 3.12
C LEU A 31 4.75 5.58 2.69
N ILE A 32 5.00 5.85 1.41
CA ILE A 32 5.03 7.22 0.89
C ILE A 32 3.65 7.90 1.04
N SER A 33 2.56 7.20 0.71
CA SER A 33 1.21 7.75 0.85
C SER A 33 0.84 8.01 2.31
N SER A 34 1.27 7.14 3.24
CA SER A 34 1.04 7.35 4.68
C SER A 34 1.77 8.57 5.23
N VAL A 35 3.01 8.80 4.79
CA VAL A 35 3.80 9.98 5.19
C VAL A 35 3.15 11.26 4.66
N ILE A 36 2.70 11.25 3.41
CA ILE A 36 1.99 12.40 2.81
C ILE A 36 0.66 12.65 3.55
N ALA A 37 -0.10 11.60 3.85
CA ALA A 37 -1.35 11.73 4.60
C ALA A 37 -1.10 12.33 6.00
N ASN A 38 -0.09 11.85 6.72
CA ASN A 38 0.28 12.40 8.02
C ASN A 38 0.65 13.88 7.94
N ALA A 39 1.46 14.27 6.94
CA ALA A 39 1.83 15.67 6.73
C ALA A 39 0.61 16.58 6.46
N VAL A 40 -0.38 16.07 5.69
CA VAL A 40 -1.64 16.80 5.44
C VAL A 40 -2.46 16.93 6.72
N ILE A 41 -2.56 15.88 7.52
CA ILE A 41 -3.27 15.91 8.81
C ILE A 41 -2.61 16.92 9.76
N GLU A 42 -1.29 16.91 9.86
CA GLU A 42 -0.52 17.87 10.67
C GLU A 42 -0.76 19.31 10.19
N ALA A 43 -0.76 19.55 8.87
CA ALA A 43 -1.05 20.87 8.31
C ALA A 43 -2.47 21.36 8.63
N ASN A 44 -3.44 20.45 8.71
CA ASN A 44 -4.84 20.74 9.04
C ASN A 44 -5.13 20.73 10.55
N GLN A 45 -4.12 20.94 11.40
CA GLN A 45 -4.28 20.93 12.88
C GLN A 45 -4.88 19.63 13.45
N GLY A 46 -4.67 18.50 12.76
CA GLY A 46 -5.21 17.20 13.17
C GLY A 46 -6.62 16.90 12.66
N GLU A 47 -7.22 17.75 11.81
CA GLU A 47 -8.48 17.42 11.15
C GLU A 47 -8.27 16.35 10.08
N THR A 48 -8.86 15.18 10.29
CA THR A 48 -8.86 14.07 9.34
C THR A 48 -10.10 14.15 8.45
N PHE A 49 -9.93 14.13 7.14
CA PHE A 49 -11.04 13.87 6.23
C PHE A 49 -11.40 12.38 6.34
N ASP A 50 -12.58 12.09 6.89
CA ASP A 50 -13.12 10.73 7.02
C ASP A 50 -13.47 10.17 5.63
N ALA A 51 -12.45 9.72 4.90
CA ALA A 51 -12.63 8.79 3.80
C ALA A 51 -12.64 7.39 4.41
N ALA A 52 -13.79 6.72 4.34
CA ALA A 52 -14.08 5.40 4.88
C ALA A 52 -12.90 4.40 4.78
N PRO A 53 -12.71 3.51 5.77
CA PRO A 53 -11.55 2.64 5.84
C PRO A 53 -11.50 1.75 4.61
N ALA A 54 -10.46 1.92 3.79
CA ALA A 54 -10.10 0.96 2.76
C ALA A 54 -9.65 -0.32 3.48
N ALA A 55 -10.62 -1.21 3.68
CA ALA A 55 -10.54 -2.65 3.86
C ALA A 55 -9.24 -3.17 4.51
N GLU A 56 -9.38 -3.45 5.79
CA GLU A 56 -8.80 -4.61 6.46
C GLU A 56 -8.85 -5.86 5.55
N GLU A 57 -7.78 -6.14 4.80
CA GLU A 57 -7.51 -7.46 4.25
C GLU A 57 -6.01 -7.64 3.95
N ALA A 58 -5.28 -7.98 5.01
CA ALA A 58 -4.00 -8.66 4.91
C ALA A 58 -4.10 -9.97 5.72
N ALA A 59 -4.93 -10.89 5.23
CA ALA A 59 -4.82 -12.31 5.54
C ALA A 59 -4.58 -13.03 4.20
N PRO A 60 -3.53 -13.85 4.14
CA PRO A 60 -3.82 -15.26 3.97
C PRO A 60 -3.24 -16.04 5.14
N ALA A 61 -4.13 -16.49 6.02
CA ALA A 61 -3.87 -17.66 6.84
C ALA A 61 -4.20 -18.88 5.98
N GLU A 62 -3.18 -19.46 5.35
CA GLU A 62 -3.28 -20.81 4.78
C GLU A 62 -2.03 -21.59 5.17
N ALA A 63 -2.06 -22.10 6.41
CA ALA A 63 -1.16 -23.12 6.91
C ALA A 63 -1.80 -23.81 8.14
N ALA A 64 -2.81 -24.63 7.90
CA ALA A 64 -3.25 -25.65 8.86
C ALA A 64 -4.14 -26.70 8.18
N GLU A 65 -3.53 -27.78 7.68
CA GLU A 65 -4.19 -29.09 7.62
C GLU A 65 -3.30 -30.10 8.37
N PRO A 66 -3.74 -30.65 9.52
CA PRO A 66 -3.15 -31.85 10.06
C PRO A 66 -3.84 -33.10 9.50
N ALA A 67 -3.03 -34.11 9.20
CA ALA A 67 -3.41 -35.44 8.76
C ALA A 67 -4.24 -36.22 9.80
N ALA A 68 -5.23 -37.00 9.33
CA ALA A 68 -5.61 -38.33 9.87
C ALA A 68 -6.63 -39.08 8.97
N GLU A 69 -6.15 -40.19 8.37
CA GLU A 69 -6.76 -41.50 8.01
C GLU A 69 -8.23 -41.69 7.54
N ALA A 70 -8.36 -42.13 6.27
CA ALA A 70 -9.08 -43.28 5.64
C ALA A 70 -10.41 -43.87 6.23
N PRO A 71 -11.34 -44.39 5.40
CA PRO A 71 -11.11 -45.67 4.70
C PRO A 71 -11.55 -45.74 3.22
N VAL A 72 -10.90 -46.69 2.54
CA VAL A 72 -11.13 -47.22 1.18
C VAL A 72 -12.55 -47.77 1.02
N GLN A 73 -13.20 -47.50 -0.12
CA GLN A 73 -14.34 -48.32 -0.61
C GLN A 73 -14.24 -48.59 -2.11
N GLU A 74 -14.19 -49.90 -2.38
CA GLU A 74 -14.44 -50.74 -3.58
C GLU A 74 -13.78 -50.42 -4.93
#